data_AF-A0A7Y4RYZ5-F1
#
_entry.id   AF-A0A7Y4RYZ5-F1
#
_cell.length_a   1.000
_cell.length_b   1.000
_cell.length_c   1.000
_cell.angle_alpha   90.00
_cell.angle_beta   90.00
_cell.angle_gamma   90.00
#
_symmetry.space_group_name_H-M   'P 1'
#
loop_
_entity.id
_entity.type
_entity.pdbx_description
1 polymer ?
#
loop_
_entity_poly.entity_id
_entity_poly.type
_entity_poly.pdbx_seq_one_letter_code
_entity_poly.pdbx_strand_id
1 'polypeptide(L)'
;MAIEEPKYTLVEKSGAFELRSYAPKVLAETLVEGSLDTASSAGFRRIADYIFGNNTAHNGGNEKISMTAPVTMAAKPDKSQSEKISMTAPVTMQQTEGKWRMYFVMPAQYTLST
;
A
#
# COMPACT_ATOMS: atom_id res chain seq x y z
N MET A 1 2.85 -14.67 10.66
CA MET A 1 2.21 -14.62 9.33
C MET A 1 3.15 -13.87 8.40
N ALA A 2 3.49 -14.44 7.25
CA ALA A 2 4.28 -13.74 6.24
C ALA A 2 3.38 -12.74 5.50
N ILE A 3 3.85 -11.53 5.32
CA ILE A 3 3.22 -10.52 4.46
C ILE A 3 3.61 -10.80 3.01
N GLU A 4 2.70 -10.55 2.07
CA GLU A 4 2.99 -10.76 0.65
C GLU A 4 4.10 -9.79 0.19
N GLU A 5 5.03 -10.30 -0.61
CA GLU A 5 6.09 -9.50 -1.24
C GLU A 5 5.96 -9.58 -2.77
N PRO A 6 6.31 -8.50 -3.50
CA PRO A 6 6.26 -8.50 -4.94
C PRO A 6 7.22 -9.56 -5.53
N LYS A 7 6.71 -10.37 -6.46
CA LYS A 7 7.53 -11.36 -7.17
C LYS A 7 8.65 -10.66 -7.94
N TYR A 8 9.86 -11.20 -7.80
CA TYR A 8 11.04 -10.75 -8.53
C TYR A 8 11.84 -11.92 -9.08
N THR A 9 12.61 -11.66 -10.13
CA THR A 9 13.68 -12.52 -10.60
C THR A 9 15.01 -11.98 -10.08
N LEU A 10 15.83 -12.82 -9.45
CA LEU A 10 17.17 -12.44 -9.04
C LEU A 10 18.07 -12.40 -10.29
N VAL A 11 18.53 -11.21 -10.65
CA VAL A 11 19.41 -11.00 -11.82
C VAL A 11 20.86 -11.23 -11.43
N GLU A 12 21.27 -10.69 -10.29
CA GLU A 12 22.64 -10.82 -9.78
C GLU A 12 22.64 -10.82 -8.25
N LYS A 13 23.56 -11.55 -7.65
CA LYS A 13 23.89 -11.46 -6.23
C LYS A 13 25.39 -11.46 -6.06
N SER A 14 25.91 -10.41 -5.44
CA SER A 14 27.34 -10.26 -5.20
C SER A 14 27.59 -9.59 -3.86
N GLY A 15 28.32 -10.30 -2.98
CA GLY A 15 28.63 -9.82 -1.64
C GLY A 15 27.40 -9.39 -0.85
N ALA A 16 27.31 -8.10 -0.56
CA ALA A 16 26.28 -7.49 0.28
C ALA A 16 25.07 -6.95 -0.50
N PHE A 17 24.97 -7.15 -1.82
CA PHE A 17 23.85 -6.65 -2.62
C PHE A 17 23.20 -7.72 -3.50
N GLU A 18 21.93 -7.48 -3.84
CA GLU A 18 21.16 -8.24 -4.81
C GLU A 18 20.55 -7.28 -5.84
N LEU A 19 20.67 -7.63 -7.12
CA LEU A 19 19.97 -6.99 -8.22
C LEU A 19 18.71 -7.79 -8.53
N ARG A 20 17.55 -7.17 -8.32
CA ARG A 20 16.23 -7.81 -8.48
C ARG A 20 15.45 -7.14 -9.61
N SER A 21 14.95 -7.94 -10.55
CA SER A 21 14.02 -7.49 -11.59
C SER A 21 12.58 -7.81 -11.17
N TYR A 22 11.77 -6.78 -10.98
CA TYR A 22 10.37 -6.92 -10.57
C TYR A 22 9.45 -6.92 -11.78
N ALA A 23 8.45 -7.81 -11.77
CA ALA A 23 7.36 -7.77 -12.73
C ALA A 23 6.54 -6.46 -12.60
N PRO A 24 5.75 -6.09 -13.63
CA PRO A 24 4.76 -5.03 -13.52
C PRO A 24 3.85 -5.26 -12.30
N LYS A 25 3.58 -4.19 -11.56
CA LYS A 25 2.82 -4.22 -10.31
C LYS A 25 1.99 -2.95 -10.18
N VAL A 26 0.85 -3.07 -9.51
CA VAL A 26 0.00 -1.91 -9.19
C VAL A 26 0.49 -1.30 -7.89
N LEU A 27 0.59 0.03 -7.87
CA LEU A 27 0.97 0.80 -6.69
C LEU A 27 -0.20 1.68 -6.27
N ALA A 28 -0.52 1.68 -4.97
CA ALA A 28 -1.32 2.72 -4.36
C ALA A 28 -0.37 3.78 -3.79
N GLU A 29 -0.50 5.03 -4.23
CA GLU A 29 0.44 6.09 -3.88
C GLU A 29 -0.25 7.39 -3.44
N THR A 30 0.45 8.17 -2.63
CA THR A 30 0.03 9.51 -2.23
C THR A 30 1.21 10.46 -2.18
N LEU A 31 0.96 11.72 -2.54
CA LEU A 31 1.90 12.81 -2.40
C LEU A 31 1.54 13.64 -1.16
N VAL A 32 2.55 13.88 -0.34
CA VAL A 32 2.45 14.63 0.92
C VAL A 32 3.58 15.64 1.01
N GLU A 33 3.24 16.84 1.49
CA GLU A 33 4.17 17.94 1.71
C GLU A 33 4.65 17.95 3.17
N GLY A 34 5.72 18.69 3.44
CA GLY A 34 6.28 18.86 4.78
C GLY A 34 7.65 18.21 4.96
N SER A 35 8.12 18.20 6.21
CA SER A 35 9.34 17.48 6.59
C SER A 35 9.15 15.97 6.43
N LEU A 36 10.25 15.21 6.35
CA LEU A 36 10.20 13.76 6.25
C LEU A 36 9.31 13.13 7.34
N ASP A 37 9.42 13.58 8.59
CA ASP A 37 8.66 13.02 9.71
C ASP A 37 7.15 13.28 9.61
N THR A 38 6.78 14.51 9.28
CA THR A 38 5.37 14.92 9.17
C THR A 38 4.74 14.31 7.93
N ALA A 39 5.46 14.28 6.81
CA ALA A 39 5.05 13.65 5.56
C ALA A 39 4.92 12.13 5.73
N SER A 40 5.85 11.45 6.42
CA SER A 40 5.78 10.00 6.67
C SER A 40 4.53 9.64 7.45
N SER A 41 4.24 10.36 8.53
CA SER A 41 3.05 10.12 9.35
C SER A 41 1.75 10.39 8.57
N ALA A 42 1.71 11.47 7.80
CA ALA A 42 0.54 11.82 6.99
C ALA A 42 0.30 10.82 5.85
N GLY A 43 1.36 10.45 5.12
CA GLY A 43 1.30 9.48 4.05
C GLY A 43 0.85 8.12 4.55
N PHE A 44 1.42 7.66 5.66
CA PHE A 44 1.07 6.35 6.22
C PHE A 44 -0.40 6.30 6.63
N ARG A 45 -0.93 7.34 7.28
CA ARG A 45 -2.35 7.40 7.64
C ARG A 45 -3.25 7.31 6.42
N ARG A 46 -2.92 8.00 5.31
CA ARG A 46 -3.71 7.92 4.06
C ARG A 46 -3.69 6.53 3.45
N ILE A 47 -2.50 5.92 3.35
CA ILE A 47 -2.36 4.56 2.83
C ILE A 47 -3.09 3.56 3.72
N ALA A 48 -2.95 3.66 5.04
CA ALA A 48 -3.66 2.81 5.98
C ALA A 48 -5.18 2.97 5.86
N ASP A 49 -5.69 4.20 5.78
CA ASP A 49 -7.12 4.48 5.63
C ASP A 49 -7.68 3.82 4.35
N TYR A 50 -6.97 3.95 3.23
CA TYR A 50 -7.32 3.27 1.98
C TYR A 50 -7.31 1.74 2.14
N ILE A 51 -6.24 1.17 2.67
CA ILE A 51 -6.08 -0.29 2.86
C ILE A 51 -7.17 -0.84 3.81
N PHE A 52 -7.55 -0.09 4.85
CA PHE A 52 -8.51 -0.51 5.87
C PHE A 52 -9.97 -0.19 5.53
N GLY A 53 -10.26 0.15 4.27
CA GLY A 53 -11.62 0.19 3.74
C GLY A 53 -12.24 1.57 3.60
N ASN A 54 -11.43 2.64 3.58
CA ASN A 54 -11.83 3.92 3.00
C ASN A 54 -11.45 3.98 1.52
N ASN A 55 -11.96 3.00 0.76
CA ASN A 55 -11.86 2.88 -0.68
C ASN A 55 -13.22 2.50 -1.26
N THR A 56 -13.33 2.49 -2.59
CA THR A 56 -14.52 1.99 -3.28
C THR A 56 -14.18 0.65 -3.92
N ALA A 57 -14.91 -0.40 -3.50
CA ALA A 57 -14.73 -1.75 -4.02
C ALA A 57 -15.22 -1.84 -5.47
N HIS A 58 -14.46 -2.53 -6.32
CA HIS A 58 -14.78 -2.71 -7.74
C HIS A 58 -16.19 -3.28 -7.98
N ASN A 59 -16.62 -4.19 -7.10
CA ASN A 59 -17.83 -5.00 -7.27
C ASN A 59 -19.05 -4.47 -6.50
N GLY A 60 -18.95 -3.32 -5.83
CA GLY A 60 -19.98 -2.82 -4.92
C GLY A 60 -20.27 -3.73 -3.70
N GLY A 61 -19.39 -4.70 -3.44
CA GLY A 61 -19.48 -5.65 -2.33
C GLY A 61 -18.52 -5.29 -1.19
N ASN A 62 -18.94 -5.56 0.04
CA ASN A 62 -18.13 -5.33 1.24
C ASN A 62 -17.34 -6.61 1.58
N GLU A 63 -16.07 -6.70 1.17
CA GLU A 63 -15.23 -7.86 1.49
C GLU A 63 -14.75 -7.81 2.95
N LYS A 64 -15.12 -8.85 3.72
CA LYS A 64 -14.96 -8.91 5.19
C LYS A 64 -13.53 -9.25 5.64
N ILE A 65 -13.23 -8.68 6.80
CA ILE A 65 -11.93 -8.31 7.38
C ILE A 65 -11.25 -9.46 8.16
N SER A 66 -9.95 -9.68 7.93
CA SER A 66 -9.04 -10.24 8.95
C SER A 66 -8.25 -9.10 9.62
N MET A 67 -8.21 -9.09 10.96
CA MET A 67 -7.57 -8.04 11.76
C MET A 67 -6.03 -8.12 11.68
N THR A 68 -5.38 -6.97 11.55
CA THR A 68 -3.96 -6.80 11.91
C THR A 68 -3.87 -5.52 12.74
N ALA A 69 -3.62 -5.68 14.03
CA ALA A 69 -3.48 -4.56 14.97
C ALA A 69 -2.12 -3.84 14.80
N PRO A 70 -2.00 -2.55 15.19
CA PRO A 70 -3.03 -1.63 15.64
C PRO A 70 -3.15 -0.41 14.70
N VAL A 71 -4.25 -0.28 13.97
CA VAL A 71 -4.66 1.01 13.42
C VAL A 71 -6.14 1.22 13.78
N THR A 72 -6.36 1.94 14.89
CA THR A 72 -7.66 2.49 15.25
C THR A 72 -7.96 3.66 14.33
N MET A 73 -8.89 3.48 13.39
CA MET A 73 -9.47 4.57 12.60
C MET A 73 -11.00 4.49 12.68
N ALA A 74 -11.63 5.63 12.93
CA ALA A 74 -13.07 5.78 13.11
C ALA A 74 -13.79 5.55 11.76
N ALA A 75 -14.61 4.50 11.70
CA ALA A 75 -15.44 4.19 10.56
C ALA A 75 -16.52 5.26 10.33
N LYS A 76 -16.57 5.87 9.14
CA LYS A 76 -17.77 6.60 8.67
C LYS A 76 -18.89 5.62 8.26
N PRO A 77 -20.17 6.03 8.29
CA PRO A 77 -21.32 5.11 8.23
C PRO A 77 -21.69 4.60 6.82
N ASP A 78 -21.10 5.11 5.74
CA ASP A 78 -21.52 4.80 4.37
C ASP A 78 -20.68 3.66 3.74
N LYS A 79 -20.76 2.47 4.35
CA LYS A 79 -19.95 1.28 4.02
C LYS A 79 -20.62 0.31 3.03
N SER A 80 -21.43 0.82 2.10
CA SER A 80 -22.14 -0.06 1.16
C SER A 80 -21.24 -0.58 0.03
N GLN A 81 -20.07 0.02 -0.21
CA GLN A 81 -19.19 -0.31 -1.35
C GLN A 81 -17.69 -0.19 -1.03
N SER A 82 -17.18 -0.71 0.09
CA SER A 82 -15.74 -0.67 0.39
C SER A 82 -15.15 -2.04 0.71
N GLU A 83 -13.88 -2.25 0.36
CA GLU A 83 -13.16 -3.51 0.57
C GLU A 83 -11.87 -3.30 1.37
N LYS A 84 -11.43 -4.31 2.10
CA LYS A 84 -10.14 -4.26 2.82
C LYS A 84 -9.05 -4.91 1.98
N ILE A 85 -7.92 -4.22 1.83
CA ILE A 85 -6.76 -4.72 1.09
C ILE A 85 -5.77 -5.35 2.09
N SER A 86 -5.16 -6.46 1.73
CA SER A 86 -4.09 -7.08 2.54
C SER A 86 -2.82 -6.24 2.44
N MET A 87 -2.15 -5.97 3.56
CA MET A 87 -0.85 -5.28 3.54
C MET A 87 0.24 -6.18 2.95
N THR A 88 0.98 -5.66 1.98
CA THR A 88 2.24 -6.15 1.43
C THR A 88 3.43 -5.38 2.02
N ALA A 89 4.63 -5.91 1.86
CA ALA A 89 5.86 -5.16 2.04
C ALA A 89 6.60 -4.99 0.71
N PRO A 90 7.39 -3.91 0.51
CA PRO A 90 7.60 -2.79 1.44
C PRO A 90 6.61 -1.62 1.24
N VAL A 91 6.40 -0.82 2.29
CA VAL A 91 5.90 0.57 2.15
C VAL A 91 7.12 1.46 1.96
N THR A 92 7.13 2.23 0.87
CA THR A 92 8.31 3.01 0.49
C THR A 92 8.00 4.50 0.45
N MET A 93 8.98 5.32 0.84
CA MET A 93 8.91 6.77 0.82
C MET A 93 10.04 7.33 -0.05
N GLN A 94 9.72 8.23 -0.97
CA GLN A 94 10.66 8.83 -1.91
C GLN A 94 10.42 10.33 -2.03
N GLN A 95 11.48 11.14 -2.07
CA GLN A 95 11.35 12.57 -2.36
C GLN A 95 11.15 12.77 -3.86
N THR A 96 10.16 13.59 -4.24
CA THR A 96 9.82 13.89 -5.64
C THR A 96 9.32 15.33 -5.73
N GLU A 97 10.00 16.16 -6.53
CA GLU A 97 9.57 17.55 -6.82
C GLU A 97 9.23 18.39 -5.58
N GLY A 98 10.03 18.27 -4.51
CA GLY A 98 9.81 19.00 -3.26
C GLY A 98 8.68 18.44 -2.37
N LYS A 99 8.04 17.34 -2.78
CA LYS A 99 7.08 16.57 -1.99
C LYS A 99 7.66 15.20 -1.65
N TRP A 100 6.94 14.47 -0.82
CA TRP A 100 7.23 13.07 -0.54
C TRP A 100 6.14 12.17 -1.11
N ARG A 101 6.56 11.20 -1.92
CA ARG A 101 5.73 10.14 -2.47
C ARG A 101 5.82 8.91 -1.57
N MET A 102 4.72 8.58 -0.91
CA MET A 102 4.56 7.31 -0.21
C MET A 102 3.79 6.35 -1.09
N TYR A 103 4.25 5.10 -1.20
CA TYR A 103 3.54 4.09 -1.95
C TYR A 103 3.61 2.71 -1.31
N PHE A 104 2.61 1.93 -1.67
CA PHE A 104 2.38 0.56 -1.23
C PHE A 104 2.11 -0.30 -2.46
N VAL A 105 2.65 -1.52 -2.48
CA VAL A 105 2.41 -2.46 -3.59
C VAL A 105 1.09 -3.17 -3.36
N MET A 106 0.16 -3.12 -4.30
CA MET A 106 -1.09 -3.85 -4.17
C MET A 106 -0.83 -5.37 -4.24
N PRO A 107 -1.59 -6.21 -3.50
CA PRO A 107 -1.54 -7.66 -3.65
C PRO A 107 -1.72 -8.10 -5.10
N ALA A 108 -1.12 -9.22 -5.50
CA ALA A 108 -1.07 -9.67 -6.90
C ALA A 108 -2.45 -9.93 -7.55
N GLN A 109 -3.52 -10.02 -6.75
CA GLN A 109 -4.89 -10.17 -7.22
C GLN A 109 -5.48 -8.88 -7.85
N TYR A 110 -4.91 -7.71 -7.54
CA TYR A 110 -5.39 -6.43 -8.05
C TYR A 110 -4.72 -6.06 -9.37
N THR A 111 -5.49 -5.47 -10.29
CA THR A 111 -5.01 -5.01 -11.60
C THR A 111 -5.53 -3.61 -11.85
N LEU A 112 -5.02 -2.87 -12.85
CA LEU A 112 -5.59 -1.55 -13.18
C LEU A 112 -7.05 -1.61 -13.67
N SER A 113 -7.51 -2.79 -14.08
CA SER A 113 -8.88 -3.02 -14.54
C SER A 113 -9.80 -3.54 -13.44
N THR A 114 -9.30 -3.73 -12.22
CA THR A 114 -10.02 -4.28 -11.06
C THR A 114 -9.75 -3.39 -9.86
#